data_AF-A0A5C8IZN0-F1
#
_entry.id   AF-A0A5C8IZN0-F1
#
_cell.length_a   1.000
_cell.length_b   1.000
_cell.length_c   1.000
_cell.angle_alpha   90.00
_cell.angle_beta   90.00
_cell.angle_gamma   90.00
#
_symmetry.space_group_name_H-M   'P 1'
#
loop_
_entity.id
_entity.type
_entity.pdbx_description
1 polymer ?
#
loop_
_entity_poly.entity_id
_entity_poly.type
_entity_poly.pdbx_seq_one_letter_code
_entity_poly.pdbx_strand_id
1 'polypeptide(L)'
;MSKAQQIGRLIRLLDGTRTLTEAAAKSGLHPQTALCYVRTWHRLGACHVSKVQGRAGDGRKTVLIYKIGPGKDVRPPYKVSAKQRNWVRAVTFAMLIKRLDGLHTLDDFVEEVGLEPRPMRELLKQLHESGAIRIAGWEEGYTGIKARPMYALNRGGRPANEPARPGAKSNAERLRERRQLRKAAAINSLFAGNAEHFREAA
;
A
#
# COMPACT_ATOMS: atom_id res chain seq x y z
N MET A 1 -20.36 -23.68 1.94
CA MET A 1 -19.11 -24.47 1.91
C MET A 1 -18.26 -24.08 3.10
N SER A 2 -17.85 -25.02 3.94
CA SER A 2 -17.03 -24.73 5.12
C SER A 2 -15.62 -24.31 4.72
N LYS A 3 -14.92 -23.54 5.57
CA LYS A 3 -13.55 -23.07 5.29
C LYS A 3 -12.59 -24.23 5.05
N ALA A 4 -12.75 -25.34 5.76
CA ALA A 4 -11.97 -26.57 5.55
C ALA A 4 -12.18 -27.16 4.15
N GLN A 5 -13.42 -27.18 3.65
CA GLN A 5 -13.71 -27.62 2.29
C GLN A 5 -13.07 -26.69 1.24
N GLN A 6 -13.09 -25.37 1.47
CA GLN A 6 -12.42 -24.41 0.59
C GLN A 6 -10.91 -24.66 0.51
N ILE A 7 -10.26 -24.89 1.65
CA ILE A 7 -8.82 -25.19 1.73
C ILE A 7 -8.51 -26.53 1.02
N GLY A 8 -9.28 -27.58 1.29
CA GLY A 8 -9.10 -28.88 0.62
C GLY A 8 -9.23 -28.77 -0.90
N ARG A 9 -10.16 -27.93 -1.38
CA ARG A 9 -10.32 -27.64 -2.81
C ARG A 9 -9.14 -26.85 -3.36
N LEU A 10 -8.62 -25.86 -2.62
CA LEU A 10 -7.41 -25.12 -3.01
C LEU A 10 -6.23 -26.08 -3.19
N ILE A 11 -5.98 -26.98 -2.23
CA ILE A 11 -4.88 -27.96 -2.31
C ILE A 11 -4.96 -28.78 -3.60
N ARG A 12 -6.15 -29.29 -3.95
CA ARG A 12 -6.37 -30.05 -5.19
C ARG A 12 -6.16 -29.22 -6.46
N LEU A 13 -6.38 -27.91 -6.41
CA LEU A 13 -6.24 -27.01 -7.55
C LEU A 13 -4.79 -26.53 -7.77
N LEU A 14 -3.90 -26.73 -6.79
CA LEU A 14 -2.47 -26.41 -6.87
C LEU A 14 -1.68 -27.58 -7.48
N ASP A 15 -2.00 -27.90 -8.73
CA ASP A 15 -1.40 -28.97 -9.52
C ASP A 15 -0.21 -28.51 -10.39
N GLY A 16 0.12 -27.21 -10.34
CA GLY A 16 1.16 -26.59 -11.16
C GLY A 16 0.68 -26.09 -12.53
N THR A 17 -0.62 -26.13 -12.82
CA THR A 17 -1.17 -25.68 -14.11
C THR A 17 -1.86 -24.32 -14.04
N ARG A 18 -2.40 -23.96 -12.87
CA ARG A 18 -3.25 -22.77 -12.69
C ARG A 18 -2.56 -21.66 -11.94
N THR A 19 -2.93 -20.42 -12.24
CA THR A 19 -2.51 -19.29 -11.42
C THR A 19 -3.18 -19.35 -10.05
N LEU A 20 -2.53 -18.77 -9.03
CA LEU A 20 -3.09 -18.73 -7.68
C LEU A 20 -4.45 -18.01 -7.64
N THR A 21 -4.63 -16.99 -8.48
CA THR A 21 -5.90 -16.25 -8.61
C THR A 21 -7.02 -17.14 -9.13
N GLU A 22 -6.76 -17.95 -10.16
CA GLU A 22 -7.72 -18.93 -10.69
C GLU A 22 -8.06 -20.01 -9.66
N ALA A 23 -7.04 -20.54 -8.98
CA ALA A 23 -7.23 -21.54 -7.93
C ALA A 23 -8.05 -20.97 -6.76
N ALA A 24 -7.77 -19.73 -6.35
CA ALA A 24 -8.52 -19.02 -5.31
C ALA A 24 -10.00 -18.87 -5.71
N ALA A 25 -10.27 -18.35 -6.91
CA ALA A 25 -11.63 -18.18 -7.43
C ALA A 25 -12.42 -19.50 -7.44
N LYS A 26 -11.80 -20.59 -7.94
CA LYS A 26 -12.44 -21.92 -7.98
C LYS A 26 -12.62 -22.56 -6.60
N SER A 27 -11.75 -22.24 -5.64
CA SER A 27 -11.86 -22.72 -4.25
C SER A 27 -12.87 -21.92 -3.41
N GLY A 28 -13.30 -20.75 -3.87
CA GLY A 28 -14.15 -19.82 -3.10
C GLY A 28 -13.38 -19.03 -2.03
N LEU A 29 -12.04 -19.01 -2.10
CA LEU A 29 -11.19 -18.20 -1.21
C LEU A 29 -10.89 -16.85 -1.84
N HIS A 30 -10.76 -15.83 -0.99
CA HIS A 30 -10.19 -14.57 -1.40
C HIS A 30 -8.71 -14.77 -1.82
N PRO A 31 -8.24 -14.16 -2.94
CA PRO A 31 -6.88 -14.37 -3.44
C PRO A 31 -5.77 -14.14 -2.41
N GLN A 32 -5.92 -13.10 -1.59
CA GLN A 32 -4.96 -12.80 -0.51
C GLN A 32 -4.90 -13.91 0.54
N THR A 33 -6.04 -14.50 0.88
CA THR A 33 -6.13 -15.62 1.84
C THR A 33 -5.47 -16.88 1.28
N ALA A 34 -5.72 -17.19 0.00
CA ALA A 34 -5.05 -18.29 -0.69
C ALA A 34 -3.52 -18.08 -0.73
N LEU A 35 -3.05 -16.84 -0.98
CA LEU A 35 -1.63 -16.50 -0.94
C LEU A 35 -1.01 -16.70 0.44
N CYS A 36 -1.71 -16.36 1.52
CA CYS A 36 -1.24 -16.62 2.88
C CYS A 36 -1.03 -18.12 3.13
N TYR A 37 -2.00 -18.97 2.77
CA TYR A 37 -1.85 -20.42 2.93
C TYR A 37 -0.69 -20.99 2.11
N VAL A 38 -0.62 -20.61 0.83
CA VAL A 38 0.43 -21.12 -0.06
C VAL A 38 1.83 -20.69 0.39
N ARG A 39 1.99 -19.46 0.90
CA ARG A 39 3.27 -19.03 1.50
C ARG A 39 3.63 -19.85 2.74
N THR A 40 2.66 -20.17 3.58
CA THR A 40 2.90 -21.03 4.74
C THR A 40 3.32 -22.43 4.30
N TRP A 41 2.62 -23.03 3.34
CA TRP A 41 2.97 -24.36 2.80
C TRP A 41 4.33 -24.37 2.10
N HIS A 42 4.67 -23.31 1.37
CA HIS A 42 5.97 -23.17 0.71
C HIS A 42 7.13 -23.11 1.71
N ARG A 43 6.98 -22.34 2.79
CA ARG A 43 7.97 -22.30 3.88
C ARG A 43 8.13 -23.64 4.59
N LEU A 44 7.06 -24.42 4.69
CA LEU A 44 7.07 -25.77 5.25
C LEU A 44 7.58 -26.83 4.26
N GLY A 45 7.94 -26.45 3.02
CA GLY A 45 8.37 -27.38 1.98
C GLY A 45 7.24 -28.27 1.42
N ALA A 46 5.98 -27.99 1.77
CA ALA A 46 4.81 -28.75 1.32
C ALA A 46 4.37 -28.39 -0.11
N CYS A 47 4.90 -27.30 -0.68
CA CYS A 47 4.69 -26.93 -2.06
C CYS A 47 5.92 -26.20 -2.61
N HIS A 48 6.04 -26.16 -3.94
CA HIS A 48 7.12 -25.47 -4.65
C HIS A 48 6.57 -24.68 -5.85
N VAL A 49 7.34 -23.72 -6.33
CA VAL A 49 7.04 -22.95 -7.54
C VAL A 49 7.38 -23.82 -8.75
N SER A 50 6.36 -24.36 -9.40
CA SER A 50 6.48 -25.26 -10.55
C SER A 50 6.66 -24.54 -11.89
N LYS A 51 6.10 -23.33 -12.01
CA LYS A 51 6.19 -22.53 -13.24
C LYS A 51 6.13 -21.06 -12.90
N VAL A 52 6.80 -20.29 -13.74
CA VAL A 52 6.82 -18.84 -13.66
C VAL A 52 6.29 -18.30 -14.98
N GLN A 53 5.13 -17.63 -14.95
CA GLN A 53 4.50 -17.08 -16.14
C GLN A 53 4.66 -15.55 -16.14
N GLY A 54 5.20 -14.99 -17.21
CA GLY A 54 5.14 -13.55 -17.44
C GLY A 54 3.70 -13.15 -17.74
N ARG A 55 3.21 -12.06 -17.13
CA ARG A 55 1.94 -11.48 -17.56
C ARG A 55 2.11 -10.90 -18.95
N ALA A 56 1.25 -11.31 -19.89
CA ALA A 56 1.23 -10.73 -21.24
C ALA A 56 1.05 -9.21 -21.16
N GLY A 57 1.93 -8.45 -21.81
CA GLY A 57 1.81 -7.00 -22.01
C GLY A 57 2.54 -6.08 -21.01
N ASP A 58 2.94 -6.55 -19.82
CA ASP A 58 3.45 -5.62 -18.77
C ASP A 58 4.91 -5.88 -18.34
N GLY A 59 5.53 -6.99 -18.77
CA GLY A 59 6.97 -7.30 -18.61
C GLY A 59 7.54 -7.38 -17.18
N ARG A 60 6.82 -6.84 -16.19
CA ARG A 60 7.27 -6.59 -14.81
C ARG A 60 6.54 -7.46 -13.79
N LYS A 61 5.34 -7.95 -14.13
CA LYS A 61 4.52 -8.77 -13.23
C LYS A 61 4.69 -10.24 -13.56
N THR A 62 5.52 -10.90 -12.77
CA THR A 62 5.72 -12.34 -12.81
C THR A 62 4.66 -13.03 -11.95
N VAL A 63 3.93 -13.98 -12.52
CA VAL A 63 2.95 -14.81 -11.80
C VAL A 63 3.61 -16.14 -11.46
N LEU A 64 3.60 -16.49 -10.17
CA LEU A 64 4.12 -17.76 -9.67
C LEU A 64 3.00 -18.81 -9.67
N ILE A 65 3.27 -19.98 -10.22
CA ILE A 65 2.37 -21.12 -10.26
C ILE A 65 2.91 -22.20 -9.33
N TYR A 66 2.11 -22.54 -8.31
CA TYR A 66 2.51 -23.46 -7.24
C TYR A 66 2.00 -24.87 -7.50
N LYS A 67 2.78 -25.86 -7.08
CA LYS A 67 2.43 -27.28 -7.08
C LYS A 67 2.64 -27.87 -5.69
N ILE A 68 1.65 -28.60 -5.17
CA ILE A 68 1.76 -29.33 -3.91
C ILE A 68 2.72 -30.51 -4.06
N GLY A 69 3.47 -30.79 -3.00
CA GLY A 69 4.42 -31.89 -2.92
C GLY A 69 5.88 -31.44 -3.03
N PRO A 70 6.82 -32.39 -2.87
CA PRO A 70 8.24 -32.10 -2.94
C PRO A 70 8.61 -31.64 -4.34
N GLY A 71 9.53 -30.68 -4.41
CA GLY A 71 10.07 -30.20 -5.67
C GLY A 71 10.98 -29.01 -5.47
N LYS A 72 11.66 -28.63 -6.55
CA LYS A 72 12.59 -27.50 -6.57
C LYS A 72 11.89 -26.31 -7.22
N ASP A 73 12.02 -25.14 -6.60
CA ASP A 73 11.49 -23.90 -7.16
C ASP A 73 12.13 -23.59 -8.52
N VAL A 74 11.29 -23.32 -9.52
CA VAL A 74 11.71 -22.74 -10.79
C VAL A 74 12.21 -21.33 -10.54
N ARG A 75 13.41 -21.03 -11.06
CA ARG A 75 14.02 -19.71 -10.96
C ARG A 75 13.18 -18.69 -11.75
N PRO A 76 12.80 -17.55 -11.17
CA PRO A 76 12.15 -16.49 -11.93
C PRO A 76 13.04 -16.01 -13.08
N PRO A 77 12.48 -15.70 -14.26
CA PRO A 77 13.24 -15.33 -15.45
C PRO A 77 14.02 -14.02 -15.27
N TYR A 78 13.55 -13.15 -14.38
CA TYR A 78 14.21 -11.89 -14.07
C TYR A 78 14.37 -11.75 -12.57
N LYS A 79 15.57 -12.05 -12.07
CA LYS A 79 16.04 -11.40 -10.85
C LYS A 79 16.62 -10.07 -11.30
N VAL A 80 15.93 -8.95 -11.02
CA VAL A 80 16.63 -7.66 -10.98
C VAL A 80 17.80 -7.89 -10.03
N SER A 81 19.02 -7.83 -10.57
CA SER A 81 20.20 -8.20 -9.78
C SER A 81 20.26 -7.28 -8.55
N ALA A 82 20.76 -7.78 -7.43
CA ALA A 82 20.97 -6.93 -6.26
C ALA A 82 21.80 -5.69 -6.64
N LYS A 83 22.77 -5.87 -7.54
CA LYS A 83 23.58 -4.82 -8.16
C LYS A 83 22.72 -3.78 -8.91
N GLN A 84 21.79 -4.19 -9.75
CA GLN A 84 20.92 -3.28 -10.50
C GLN A 84 19.95 -2.52 -9.58
N ARG A 85 19.39 -3.18 -8.55
CA ARG A 85 18.59 -2.49 -7.54
C ARG A 85 19.41 -1.45 -6.77
N ASN A 86 20.61 -1.82 -6.35
CA ASN A 86 21.49 -0.92 -5.61
C ASN A 86 21.98 0.24 -6.49
N TRP A 87 22.24 0.01 -7.78
CA TRP A 87 22.59 1.04 -8.74
C TRP A 87 21.45 2.04 -8.94
N VAL A 88 20.21 1.58 -9.15
CA VAL A 88 19.04 2.47 -9.24
C VAL A 88 18.90 3.30 -7.97
N ARG A 89 19.05 2.68 -6.78
CA ARG A 89 19.03 3.42 -5.51
C ARG A 89 20.15 4.45 -5.43
N ALA A 90 21.38 4.11 -5.82
CA ALA A 90 22.52 5.02 -5.79
C ALA A 90 22.35 6.22 -6.75
N VAL A 91 21.84 5.99 -7.95
CA VAL A 91 21.53 7.07 -8.92
C VAL A 91 20.43 7.97 -8.38
N THR A 92 19.35 7.39 -7.83
CA THR A 92 18.29 8.16 -7.16
C THR A 92 18.86 8.97 -6.00
N PHE A 93 19.72 8.38 -5.15
CA PHE A 93 20.37 9.10 -4.05
C PHE A 93 21.21 10.27 -4.55
N ALA A 94 22.00 10.09 -5.60
CA ALA A 94 22.81 11.16 -6.19
C ALA A 94 21.95 12.31 -6.74
N MET A 95 20.83 11.99 -7.40
CA MET A 95 19.88 12.99 -7.89
C MET A 95 19.20 13.76 -6.74
N LEU A 96 18.77 13.05 -5.70
CA LEU A 96 18.17 13.65 -4.50
C LEU A 96 19.15 14.60 -3.78
N ILE A 97 20.39 14.13 -3.52
CA ILE A 97 21.42 14.92 -2.82
C ILE A 97 21.78 16.18 -3.61
N LYS A 98 21.92 16.07 -4.93
CA LYS A 98 22.22 17.21 -5.80
C LYS A 98 21.11 18.28 -5.76
N ARG A 99 19.87 17.88 -5.47
CA ARG A 99 18.71 18.77 -5.54
C ARG A 99 18.27 19.34 -4.20
N LEU A 100 18.68 18.73 -3.08
CA LEU A 100 18.33 19.12 -1.71
C LEU A 100 18.91 20.47 -1.21
N ASP A 101 19.26 21.38 -2.12
CA ASP A 101 19.46 22.80 -1.80
C ASP A 101 18.08 23.46 -1.57
N GLY A 102 17.45 23.14 -0.44
CA GLY A 102 16.10 23.62 -0.11
C GLY A 102 15.34 22.72 0.85
N LEU A 103 14.05 23.05 1.04
CA LEU A 103 13.08 22.23 1.74
C LEU A 103 12.21 21.50 0.71
N HIS A 104 12.12 20.18 0.82
CA HIS A 104 11.36 19.36 -0.12
C HIS A 104 10.46 18.38 0.61
N THR A 105 9.22 18.25 0.15
CA THR A 105 8.26 17.26 0.60
C THR A 105 8.51 15.91 -0.08
N LEU A 106 7.83 14.85 0.39
CA LEU A 106 7.83 13.56 -0.30
C LEU A 106 7.31 13.68 -1.75
N ASP A 107 6.31 14.54 -1.96
CA ASP A 107 5.62 14.66 -3.23
C ASP A 107 6.52 15.34 -4.27
N ASP A 108 7.29 16.36 -3.85
CA ASP A 108 8.31 17.00 -4.71
C ASP A 108 9.30 15.97 -5.26
N PHE A 109 9.77 15.04 -4.41
CA PHE A 109 10.68 13.98 -4.85
C PHE A 109 10.02 12.95 -5.74
N VAL A 110 8.75 12.63 -5.50
CA VAL A 110 7.99 11.68 -6.33
C VAL A 110 7.80 12.26 -7.73
N GLU A 111 7.43 13.55 -7.82
CA GLU A 111 7.23 14.25 -9.09
C GLU A 111 8.54 14.37 -9.88
N GLU A 112 9.63 14.78 -9.24
CA GLU A 112 10.91 14.98 -9.94
C GLU A 112 11.61 13.66 -10.32
N VAL A 113 11.61 12.66 -9.44
CA VAL A 113 12.33 11.39 -9.68
C VAL A 113 11.46 10.36 -10.42
N GLY A 114 10.13 10.52 -10.40
CA GLY A 114 9.19 9.59 -11.02
C GLY A 114 9.10 8.24 -10.31
N LEU A 115 9.46 8.16 -9.02
CA LEU A 115 9.31 6.96 -8.21
C LEU A 115 7.97 6.96 -7.47
N GLU A 116 7.39 5.77 -7.28
CA GLU A 116 6.19 5.62 -6.46
C GLU A 116 6.44 6.11 -5.00
N PRO A 117 5.45 6.70 -4.32
CA PRO A 117 5.61 7.27 -2.97
C PRO A 117 6.18 6.31 -1.91
N ARG A 118 5.89 5.01 -2.02
CA ARG A 118 6.34 4.02 -1.03
C ARG A 118 7.86 3.78 -1.11
N PRO A 119 8.44 3.41 -2.27
CA PRO A 119 9.89 3.37 -2.46
C PRO A 119 10.60 4.67 -2.06
N MET A 120 10.04 5.84 -2.43
CA MET A 120 10.64 7.13 -2.09
C MET A 120 10.69 7.35 -0.57
N ARG A 121 9.61 7.02 0.15
CA ARG A 121 9.56 7.11 1.61
C ARG A 121 10.64 6.25 2.29
N GLU A 122 10.86 5.04 1.81
CA GLU A 122 11.91 4.17 2.34
C GLU A 122 13.32 4.72 2.08
N LEU A 123 13.55 5.36 0.92
CA LEU A 123 14.83 6.00 0.61
C LEU A 123 15.09 7.22 1.51
N LEU A 124 14.10 8.10 1.66
CA LEU A 124 14.21 9.27 2.55
C LEU A 124 14.44 8.85 4.00
N LYS A 125 13.76 7.78 4.46
CA LYS A 125 14.00 7.20 5.78
C LYS A 125 15.45 6.74 5.93
N GLN A 126 16.00 6.01 4.96
CA GLN A 126 17.40 5.55 5.00
C GLN A 126 18.40 6.71 5.02
N LEU A 127 18.16 7.75 4.22
CA LEU A 127 18.99 8.97 4.23
C LEU A 127 18.89 9.73 5.55
N HIS A 128 17.72 9.72 6.17
CA HIS A 128 17.51 10.38 7.46
C HIS A 128 18.22 9.62 8.58
N GLU A 129 18.08 8.29 8.61
CA GLU A 129 18.75 7.40 9.55
C GLU A 129 20.28 7.43 9.41
N SER A 130 20.81 7.62 8.19
CA SER A 130 22.25 7.80 7.97
C SER A 130 22.75 9.20 8.32
N GLY A 131 21.85 10.13 8.63
CA GLY A 131 22.18 11.52 8.91
C GLY A 131 22.53 12.35 7.68
N ALA A 132 22.33 11.84 6.46
CA ALA A 132 22.57 12.60 5.22
C ALA A 132 21.52 13.71 5.03
N ILE A 133 20.29 13.48 5.48
CA ILE A 133 19.20 14.46 5.45
C ILE A 133 18.55 14.60 6.82
N ARG A 134 17.90 15.73 7.05
CA ARG A 134 17.10 16.00 8.25
C ARG A 134 15.70 16.43 7.88
N ILE A 135 14.75 16.19 8.78
CA ILE A 135 13.44 16.84 8.72
C ILE A 135 13.66 18.29 9.16
N ALA A 136 13.58 19.22 8.23
CA ALA A 136 13.90 20.63 8.42
C ALA A 136 12.65 21.51 8.60
N GLY A 137 11.48 20.96 8.31
CA GLY A 137 10.19 21.63 8.48
C GLY A 137 9.04 20.66 8.33
N TRP A 138 7.83 21.18 8.46
CA TRP A 138 6.59 20.45 8.25
C TRP A 138 5.63 21.31 7.45
N GLU A 139 5.10 20.76 6.38
CA GLU A 139 4.06 21.39 5.57
C GLU A 139 2.70 21.04 6.18
N GLU A 140 1.85 22.05 6.34
CA GLU A 140 0.48 21.84 6.81
C GLU A 140 -0.32 21.03 5.77
N GLY A 141 -0.87 19.90 6.20
CA GLY A 141 -1.77 19.13 5.35
C GLY A 141 -3.11 19.84 5.20
N TYR A 142 -3.83 19.56 4.10
CA TYR A 142 -5.24 19.94 4.00
C TYR A 142 -6.02 19.47 5.23
N THR A 143 -6.92 20.33 5.71
CA THR A 143 -7.75 20.22 6.93
C THR A 143 -7.91 18.78 7.45
N GLY A 144 -7.22 18.48 8.55
CA GLY A 144 -7.32 17.20 9.27
C GLY A 144 -6.34 16.10 8.83
N ILE A 145 -5.53 16.34 7.79
CA ILE A 145 -4.43 15.45 7.39
C ILE A 145 -3.19 15.79 8.23
N LYS A 146 -2.43 14.75 8.63
CA LYS A 146 -1.14 14.92 9.32
C LYS A 146 -0.22 15.84 8.50
N ALA A 147 0.48 16.73 9.19
CA ALA A 147 1.54 17.53 8.58
C ALA A 147 2.56 16.64 7.87
N ARG A 148 3.05 17.10 6.72
CA ARG A 148 3.99 16.35 5.87
C ARG A 148 5.42 16.79 6.21
N PRO A 149 6.36 15.87 6.45
CA PRO A 149 7.73 16.24 6.74
C PRO A 149 8.38 16.86 5.50
N MET A 150 9.10 17.95 5.70
CA MET A 150 9.97 18.57 4.69
C MET A 150 11.43 18.24 5.01
N TYR A 151 12.15 17.76 4.01
CA TYR A 151 13.53 17.29 4.13
C TYR A 151 14.51 18.32 3.56
N ALA A 152 15.69 18.40 4.18
CA ALA A 152 16.83 19.18 3.69
C ALA A 152 18.14 18.41 3.92
N LEU A 153 19.21 18.80 3.23
CA LEU A 153 20.56 18.31 3.55
C LEU A 153 20.90 18.59 5.01
N ASN A 154 21.53 17.60 5.66
CA ASN A 154 22.00 17.78 7.02
C ASN A 154 23.33 18.55 7.03
N ARG A 155 23.24 19.89 7.11
CA ARG A 155 24.39 20.78 7.29
C ARG A 155 24.64 21.15 8.77
N GLY A 156 24.37 20.21 9.68
CA GLY A 156 24.49 20.44 11.13
C GLY A 156 23.33 21.22 11.76
N GLY A 157 22.23 21.41 11.03
CA GLY A 157 21.02 22.06 11.55
C GLY A 157 20.23 21.14 12.48
N ARG A 158 19.56 21.72 13.49
CA ARG A 158 18.64 20.96 14.35
C ARG A 158 17.43 20.44 13.55
N PRO A 159 16.92 19.23 13.83
CA PRO A 159 15.69 18.75 13.23
C PRO A 159 14.49 19.58 13.73
N ALA A 160 13.50 19.77 12.86
CA ALA A 160 12.24 20.41 13.23
C ALA A 160 11.35 19.45 14.02
N ASN A 161 10.77 19.94 15.11
CA ASN A 161 9.81 19.16 15.91
C ASN A 161 8.54 18.89 15.10
N GLU A 162 8.00 17.67 15.18
CA GLU A 162 6.70 17.34 14.58
C GLU A 162 5.63 18.26 15.19
N PRO A 163 4.80 18.94 14.37
CA PRO A 163 3.74 19.78 14.89
C PRO A 163 2.76 18.95 15.71
N ALA A 164 2.21 19.55 16.76
CA ALA A 164 1.22 18.90 17.59
C ALA A 164 0.05 18.44 16.72
N ARG A 165 -0.32 17.16 16.83
CA ARG A 165 -1.48 16.64 16.12
C ARG A 165 -2.71 17.42 16.60
N PRO A 166 -3.60 17.86 15.70
CA PRO A 166 -4.90 18.38 16.14
C PRO A 166 -5.52 17.32 17.05
N GLY A 167 -5.90 17.74 18.26
CA GLY A 167 -6.35 16.84 19.32
C GLY A 167 -7.38 15.87 18.75
N ALA A 168 -7.14 14.57 18.94
CA ALA A 168 -8.11 13.57 18.52
C ALA A 168 -9.41 13.84 19.26
N LYS A 169 -10.48 14.24 18.54
CA LYS A 169 -11.83 14.35 19.12
C LYS A 169 -12.09 13.10 19.95
N SER A 170 -12.52 13.27 21.20
CA SER A 170 -12.84 12.14 22.07
C SER A 170 -13.93 11.28 21.41
N ASN A 171 -13.99 10.00 21.76
CA ASN A 171 -15.07 9.13 21.26
C ASN A 171 -16.47 9.70 21.59
N ALA A 172 -16.60 10.43 22.70
CA ALA A 172 -17.83 11.12 23.09
C ALA A 172 -18.18 12.27 22.14
N GLU A 173 -17.20 13.08 21.74
CA GLU A 173 -17.39 14.15 20.75
C GLU A 173 -17.76 13.59 19.37
N ARG A 174 -17.06 12.53 18.93
CA ARG A 174 -17.38 11.85 17.67
C ARG A 174 -18.80 11.27 17.67
N LEU A 175 -19.26 10.74 18.80
CA LEU A 175 -20.62 10.22 18.95
C LEU A 175 -21.67 11.34 18.91
N ARG A 176 -21.40 12.49 19.56
CA ARG A 176 -22.27 13.67 19.53
C ARG A 176 -22.41 14.23 18.12
N GLU A 177 -21.30 14.39 17.41
CA GLU A 177 -21.26 14.85 16.02
C GLU A 177 -22.03 13.90 15.10
N ARG A 178 -21.86 12.58 15.25
CA ARG A 178 -22.61 11.58 14.47
C ARG A 178 -24.11 11.61 14.77
N ARG A 179 -24.51 11.89 16.01
CA ARG A 179 -25.92 12.08 16.38
C ARG A 179 -26.49 13.36 15.77
N GLN A 180 -25.74 14.46 15.78
CA GLN A 180 -26.16 15.73 15.17
C GLN A 180 -26.32 15.58 13.65
N LEU A 181 -25.37 14.96 12.96
CA LEU A 181 -25.45 14.71 11.52
C LEU A 181 -26.64 13.81 11.16
N ARG A 182 -26.95 12.79 11.97
CA ARG A 182 -28.14 11.95 11.78
C ARG A 182 -29.44 12.71 12.00
N LYS A 183 -29.50 13.58 13.00
CA LYS A 183 -30.66 14.45 13.24
C LYS A 183 -30.84 15.43 12.08
N ALA A 184 -29.78 16.08 11.63
CA ALA A 184 -29.82 16.98 10.47
C ALA A 184 -30.25 16.27 9.19
N ALA A 185 -29.73 15.06 8.94
CA ALA A 185 -30.13 14.25 7.79
C ALA A 185 -31.60 13.81 7.86
N ALA A 186 -32.09 13.41 9.05
CA ALA A 186 -33.49 13.05 9.26
C ALA A 186 -34.44 14.24 9.07
N ILE A 187 -34.04 15.42 9.56
CA ILE A 187 -34.76 16.67 9.36
C ILE A 187 -34.80 17.02 7.87
N ASN A 188 -33.67 16.97 7.18
CA ASN A 188 -33.61 17.23 5.73
C ASN A 188 -34.44 16.23 4.91
N SER A 189 -34.48 14.95 5.30
CA SER A 189 -35.34 13.96 4.62
C SER A 189 -36.83 14.20 4.83
N LEU A 190 -37.24 14.70 6.01
CA LEU A 190 -38.63 15.07 6.28
C LEU A 190 -39.05 16.28 5.45
N PHE A 191 -38.18 17.28 5.33
CA PHE A 191 -38.44 18.44 4.48
C PHE A 191 -38.43 18.09 2.98
N ALA A 192 -37.56 17.17 2.54
CA ALA A 192 -37.54 16.70 1.16
C ALA A 192 -38.80 15.89 0.79
N GLY A 193 -39.29 15.03 1.68
CA GLY A 193 -40.52 14.25 1.46
C GLY A 193 -41.78 15.12 1.41
N ASN A 194 -41.86 16.16 2.24
CA ASN A 194 -42.98 17.09 2.20
C ASN A 194 -42.97 17.98 0.94
N ALA A 195 -41.79 18.33 0.41
CA ALA A 195 -41.68 19.14 -0.80
C ALA A 195 -42.25 18.44 -2.06
N GLU A 196 -42.26 17.11 -2.11
CA GLU A 196 -42.89 16.37 -3.21
C GLU A 196 -44.42 16.30 -3.06
N HIS A 197 -44.93 16.10 -1.84
CA HIS A 197 -46.38 16.12 -1.59
C HIS A 197 -47.05 17.47 -1.89
N PHE A 198 -46.34 18.59 -1.73
CA PHE A 198 -46.86 19.91 -2.11
C PHE A 198 -46.76 20.22 -3.62
N ARG A 199 -45.96 19.48 -4.39
CA ARG A 199 -45.92 19.62 -5.87
C ARG A 199 -47.01 18.82 -6.59
N GLU A 200 -47.52 17.74 -5.99
CA GLU A 200 -48.64 16.98 -6.56
C GLU A 200 -50.02 17.59 -6.26
N ALA A 201 -50.08 18.54 -5.31
CA ALA A 201 -51.32 19.19 -4.89
C ALA A 201 -51.53 20.60 -5.50
N ALA A 202 -50.65 21.05 -6.40
CA ALA A 202 -50.71 22.34 -7.10
C ALA A 202 -50.82 22.12 -8.62
#